data_AF-A0A653QUG7-F1
#
_entry.id   AF-A0A653QUG7-F1
#
_cell.length_a   1.000
_cell.length_b   1.000
_cell.length_c   1.000
_cell.angle_alpha   90.00
_cell.angle_beta   90.00
_cell.angle_gamma   90.00
#
_symmetry.space_group_name_H-M   'P 1'
#
loop_
_entity.id
_entity.type
_entity.pdbx_description
1 polymer ?
#
loop_
_entity_poly.entity_id
_entity_poly.type
_entity_poly.pdbx_seq_one_letter_code
_entity_poly.pdbx_strand_id
1 'polypeptide(L)'
;MYKILFFFFPIVILSQNNFEKGQILFNQKKYSEANTYFENHLKTNPEDYKAIEYLGDIAGYYKKWDEAIEKYKLLKEKFSTNANYHYKYGGAMGMKAKESSKFKALGMIDEIEESFKTAAKLDPKHTDTRWALLILYLELPGILGGSEKKSQKYADELMTISTIDGIMAKGHIEEYFKRYTTAEKFYIKGVNLTHSKTAYQRLINLYQKMKLPQKVKATQLESEKYNK
;
A
#
# COMPACT_ATOMS: atom_id res chain seq x y z
N MET A 1 -2.21 -54.00 -37.92
CA MET A 1 -2.93 -52.92 -37.22
C MET A 1 -2.03 -52.38 -36.11
N TYR A 2 -1.31 -51.29 -36.34
CA TYR A 2 -0.51 -50.65 -35.28
C TYR A 2 -1.42 -49.77 -34.43
N LYS A 3 -1.61 -50.14 -33.16
CA LYS A 3 -2.27 -49.29 -32.16
C LYS A 3 -1.24 -48.29 -31.65
N ILE A 4 -1.41 -47.02 -32.03
CA ILE A 4 -0.65 -45.91 -31.44
C ILE A 4 -1.30 -45.61 -30.08
N LEU A 5 -0.56 -45.90 -29.00
CA LEU A 5 -0.94 -45.55 -27.64
C LEU A 5 -0.49 -44.11 -27.37
N PHE A 6 -1.43 -43.18 -27.29
CA PHE A 6 -1.15 -41.79 -26.94
C PHE A 6 -0.92 -41.70 -25.42
N PHE A 7 0.33 -41.51 -25.01
CA PHE A 7 0.69 -41.30 -23.61
C PHE A 7 0.50 -39.81 -23.27
N PHE A 8 -0.63 -39.47 -22.63
CA PHE A 8 -0.85 -38.13 -22.08
C PHE A 8 0.06 -37.96 -20.84
N PHE A 9 1.16 -37.22 -21.00
CA PHE A 9 2.06 -36.88 -19.92
C PHE A 9 1.38 -35.91 -18.93
N PRO A 10 1.45 -36.10 -17.60
CA PRO A 10 0.76 -35.24 -16.64
C PRO A 10 1.56 -33.96 -16.39
N ILE A 11 1.44 -32.97 -17.28
CA ILE A 11 2.08 -31.64 -17.12
C ILE A 11 1.37 -30.80 -16.02
N VAL A 12 0.21 -31.24 -15.54
CA VAL A 12 -0.63 -30.50 -14.57
C VAL A 12 0.00 -30.41 -13.17
N ILE A 13 0.87 -31.36 -12.78
CA ILE A 13 1.36 -31.48 -11.39
C ILE A 13 2.43 -30.42 -11.06
N LEU A 14 3.21 -29.94 -12.05
CA LEU A 14 4.29 -28.98 -11.82
C LEU A 14 3.79 -27.53 -11.65
N SER A 15 2.65 -27.20 -12.24
CA SER A 15 2.06 -25.86 -12.26
C SER A 15 1.56 -25.41 -10.87
N GLN A 16 0.80 -26.27 -10.18
CA GLN A 16 0.29 -26.01 -8.82
C GLN A 16 1.44 -25.84 -7.82
N ASN A 17 2.48 -26.65 -7.98
CA ASN A 17 3.67 -26.63 -7.13
C ASN A 17 4.41 -25.28 -7.18
N ASN A 18 4.50 -24.63 -8.34
CA ASN A 18 5.18 -23.35 -8.47
C ASN A 18 4.43 -22.22 -7.76
N PHE A 19 3.10 -22.16 -7.89
CA PHE A 19 2.31 -21.11 -7.25
C PHE A 19 2.42 -21.17 -5.72
N GLU A 20 2.21 -22.35 -5.14
CA GLU A 20 2.26 -22.55 -3.68
C GLU A 20 3.65 -22.22 -3.12
N LYS A 21 4.72 -22.67 -3.78
CA LYS A 21 6.10 -22.31 -3.41
C LYS A 21 6.33 -20.80 -3.46
N GLY A 22 5.85 -20.14 -4.53
CA GLY A 22 5.90 -18.69 -4.66
C GLY A 22 5.22 -17.99 -3.48
N GLN A 23 4.02 -18.42 -3.09
CA GLN A 23 3.30 -17.86 -1.96
C GLN A 23 4.02 -18.05 -0.62
N ILE A 24 4.56 -19.26 -0.37
CA ILE A 24 5.33 -19.54 0.86
C ILE A 24 6.53 -18.60 0.95
N LEU A 25 7.30 -18.46 -0.14
CA LEU A 25 8.47 -17.59 -0.19
C LEU A 25 8.09 -16.11 -0.05
N PHE A 26 6.99 -15.68 -0.67
CA PHE A 26 6.46 -14.33 -0.54
C PHE A 26 6.11 -14.01 0.92
N ASN A 27 5.44 -14.94 1.62
CA ASN A 27 5.10 -14.79 3.04
C ASN A 27 6.33 -14.78 3.95
N GLN A 28 7.40 -15.47 3.54
CA GLN A 28 8.73 -15.40 4.17
C GLN A 28 9.53 -14.14 3.79
N LYS A 29 8.94 -13.22 3.00
CA LYS A 29 9.57 -12.01 2.45
C LYS A 29 10.77 -12.28 1.53
N LYS A 30 10.90 -13.49 1.01
CA LYS A 30 11.90 -13.90 0.01
C LYS A 30 11.41 -13.57 -1.39
N TYR A 31 11.22 -12.28 -1.65
CA TYR A 31 10.52 -11.81 -2.84
C TYR A 31 11.23 -12.15 -4.16
N SER A 32 12.56 -12.13 -4.20
CA SER A 32 13.33 -12.51 -5.39
C SER A 32 13.08 -13.97 -5.79
N GLU A 33 13.11 -14.89 -4.81
CA GLU A 33 12.82 -16.31 -5.05
C GLU A 33 11.35 -16.51 -5.43
N ALA A 34 10.42 -15.85 -4.73
CA ALA A 34 8.99 -15.90 -5.03
C ALA A 34 8.69 -15.44 -6.47
N ASN A 35 9.36 -14.39 -6.95
CA ASN A 35 9.23 -13.87 -8.31
C ASN A 35 9.47 -14.95 -9.35
N THR A 36 10.55 -15.71 -9.19
CA THR A 36 10.94 -16.79 -10.12
C THR A 36 9.86 -17.87 -10.20
N TYR A 37 9.27 -18.22 -9.05
CA TYR A 37 8.21 -19.21 -8.99
C TYR A 37 6.90 -18.72 -9.64
N PHE A 38 6.51 -17.47 -9.42
CA PHE A 38 5.33 -16.89 -10.07
C PHE A 38 5.52 -16.73 -11.58
N GLU A 39 6.68 -16.29 -12.06
CA GLU A 39 6.99 -16.23 -13.50
C GLU A 39 6.92 -17.62 -14.14
N ASN A 40 7.50 -18.64 -13.49
CA ASN A 40 7.45 -20.01 -13.98
C ASN A 40 6.01 -20.57 -13.96
N HIS A 41 5.19 -20.21 -12.99
CA HIS A 41 3.78 -20.57 -12.95
C HIS A 41 2.99 -19.94 -14.12
N LEU A 42 3.25 -18.67 -14.44
CA LEU A 42 2.56 -17.96 -15.52
C LEU A 42 2.92 -18.48 -16.93
N LYS A 43 4.05 -19.18 -17.11
CA LYS A 43 4.38 -19.83 -18.40
C LYS A 43 3.32 -20.86 -18.82
N THR A 44 2.69 -21.53 -17.86
CA THR A 44 1.64 -22.53 -18.11
C THR A 44 0.24 -22.02 -17.80
N ASN A 45 0.11 -20.94 -17.01
CA ASN A 45 -1.17 -20.36 -16.60
C ASN A 45 -1.13 -18.83 -16.80
N PRO A 46 -1.09 -18.33 -18.05
CA PRO A 46 -0.85 -16.92 -18.33
C PRO A 46 -1.92 -15.98 -17.77
N GLU A 47 -3.11 -16.48 -17.46
CA GLU A 47 -4.22 -15.71 -16.88
C GLU A 47 -4.44 -15.99 -15.38
N ASP A 48 -3.45 -16.54 -14.66
CA ASP A 48 -3.53 -16.57 -13.20
C ASP A 48 -3.29 -15.16 -12.63
N TYR A 49 -4.41 -14.44 -12.45
CA TYR A 49 -4.41 -13.06 -11.98
C TYR A 49 -3.88 -12.90 -10.55
N LYS A 50 -3.90 -13.94 -9.73
CA LYS A 50 -3.34 -13.88 -8.38
C LYS A 50 -1.82 -13.96 -8.42
N ALA A 51 -1.24 -14.78 -9.31
CA ALA A 51 0.20 -14.76 -9.56
C ALA A 51 0.65 -13.42 -10.16
N ILE A 52 -0.13 -12.83 -11.07
CA ILE A 52 0.11 -11.49 -11.62
C ILE A 52 0.08 -10.42 -10.51
N GLU A 53 -0.87 -10.51 -9.59
CA GLU A 53 -0.96 -9.62 -8.42
C GLU A 53 0.30 -9.71 -7.55
N TYR A 54 0.76 -10.92 -7.23
CA TYR A 54 2.01 -11.11 -6.49
C TYR A 54 3.22 -10.51 -7.21
N LEU A 55 3.32 -10.68 -8.54
CA LEU A 55 4.41 -10.06 -9.31
C LEU A 55 4.32 -8.52 -9.27
N GLY A 56 3.12 -7.95 -9.32
CA GLY A 56 2.91 -6.52 -9.12
C GLY A 56 3.36 -6.05 -7.73
N ASP A 57 3.01 -6.79 -6.68
CA ASP A 57 3.40 -6.51 -5.30
C ASP A 57 4.92 -6.60 -5.11
N ILE A 58 5.56 -7.61 -5.70
CA ILE A 58 7.03 -7.77 -5.70
C ILE A 58 7.69 -6.61 -6.45
N ALA A 59 7.18 -6.25 -7.63
CA ALA A 59 7.69 -5.13 -8.40
C ALA A 59 7.59 -3.82 -7.61
N GLY A 60 6.45 -3.57 -6.96
CA GLY A 60 6.26 -2.42 -6.06
C GLY A 60 7.23 -2.43 -4.88
N TYR A 61 7.48 -3.58 -4.26
CA TYR A 61 8.49 -3.72 -3.20
C TYR A 61 9.89 -3.31 -3.67
N TYR A 62 10.28 -3.74 -4.87
CA TYR A 62 11.56 -3.37 -5.48
C TYR A 62 11.55 -2.01 -6.20
N LYS A 63 10.47 -1.24 -6.05
CA LYS A 63 10.28 0.07 -6.70
C LYS A 63 10.37 0.05 -8.23
N LYS A 64 10.10 -1.10 -8.83
CA LYS A 64 9.96 -1.27 -10.28
C LYS A 64 8.57 -0.80 -10.69
N TRP A 65 8.33 0.51 -10.56
CA TRP A 65 6.97 1.05 -10.64
C TRP A 65 6.33 0.84 -12.01
N ASP A 66 7.10 0.90 -13.10
CA ASP A 66 6.58 0.63 -14.44
C ASP A 66 6.06 -0.81 -14.57
N GLU A 67 6.82 -1.79 -14.08
CA GLU A 67 6.40 -3.20 -14.05
C GLU A 67 5.15 -3.38 -13.17
N ALA A 68 5.11 -2.76 -11.99
CA ALA A 68 3.96 -2.83 -11.08
C ALA A 68 2.69 -2.20 -11.68
N ILE A 69 2.83 -1.02 -12.30
CA ILE A 69 1.73 -0.32 -12.99
C ILE A 69 1.16 -1.19 -14.10
N GLU A 70 2.00 -1.85 -14.91
CA GLU A 70 1.54 -2.76 -15.96
C GLU A 70 0.68 -3.89 -15.38
N LYS A 71 1.15 -4.56 -14.33
CA LYS A 71 0.41 -5.67 -13.70
C LYS A 71 -0.90 -5.20 -13.06
N TYR A 72 -0.87 -4.10 -12.32
CA TYR A 72 -2.08 -3.57 -11.68
C TYR A 72 -3.06 -2.96 -12.68
N LYS A 73 -2.59 -2.39 -13.80
CA LYS A 73 -3.48 -1.90 -14.87
C LYS A 73 -4.29 -3.04 -15.46
N LEU A 74 -3.63 -4.15 -15.79
CA LEU A 74 -4.28 -5.37 -16.27
C LEU A 74 -5.35 -5.86 -15.28
N LEU A 75 -5.02 -5.91 -13.99
CA LEU A 75 -5.95 -6.34 -12.94
C LEU A 75 -7.13 -5.37 -12.77
N LYS A 76 -6.87 -4.05 -12.79
CA LYS A 76 -7.89 -3.01 -12.74
C LYS A 76 -8.85 -3.11 -13.92
N GLU A 77 -8.34 -3.34 -15.13
CA GLU A 77 -9.16 -3.45 -16.34
C GLU A 77 -10.00 -4.73 -16.35
N LYS A 78 -9.40 -5.87 -15.97
CA LYS A 78 -10.10 -7.16 -15.92
C LYS A 78 -11.17 -7.22 -14.83
N PHE A 79 -10.90 -6.63 -13.67
CA PHE A 79 -11.76 -6.64 -12.50
C PHE A 79 -12.10 -5.21 -12.07
N SER A 80 -12.78 -4.48 -12.96
CA SER A 80 -13.08 -3.05 -12.78
C SER A 80 -13.92 -2.70 -11.56
N THR A 81 -14.59 -3.67 -10.92
CA THR A 81 -15.34 -3.49 -9.68
C THR A 81 -14.56 -3.87 -8.42
N ASN A 82 -13.29 -4.28 -8.53
CA ASN A 82 -12.44 -4.58 -7.39
C ASN A 82 -11.73 -3.32 -6.90
N ALA A 83 -12.13 -2.81 -5.72
CA ALA A 83 -11.56 -1.61 -5.12
C ALA A 83 -10.03 -1.69 -4.93
N ASN A 84 -9.50 -2.85 -4.53
CA ASN A 84 -8.09 -3.03 -4.22
C ASN A 84 -7.20 -2.89 -5.47
N TYR A 85 -7.67 -3.26 -6.66
CA TYR A 85 -6.88 -3.09 -7.89
C TYR A 85 -6.83 -1.64 -8.36
N HIS A 86 -7.90 -0.88 -8.16
CA HIS A 86 -7.85 0.58 -8.34
C HIS A 86 -6.88 1.23 -7.34
N TYR A 87 -6.91 0.80 -6.08
CA TYR A 87 -5.99 1.27 -5.04
C TYR A 87 -4.53 0.94 -5.38
N LYS A 88 -4.20 -0.31 -5.71
CA LYS A 88 -2.85 -0.76 -6.06
C LYS A 88 -2.31 -0.03 -7.30
N TYR A 89 -3.15 0.13 -8.33
CA TYR A 89 -2.80 0.87 -9.54
C TYR A 89 -2.51 2.35 -9.23
N GLY A 90 -3.42 3.05 -8.55
CA GLY A 90 -3.23 4.44 -8.13
C GLY A 90 -2.00 4.61 -7.23
N GLY A 91 -1.77 3.65 -6.33
CA GLY A 91 -0.61 3.60 -5.45
C GLY A 91 0.70 3.51 -6.21
N ALA A 92 0.83 2.56 -7.14
CA ALA A 92 2.04 2.41 -7.95
C ALA A 92 2.29 3.64 -8.84
N MET A 93 1.24 4.22 -9.44
CA MET A 93 1.35 5.47 -10.19
C MET A 93 1.77 6.65 -9.31
N GLY A 94 1.21 6.77 -8.11
CA GLY A 94 1.60 7.80 -7.15
C GLY A 94 3.07 7.70 -6.74
N MET A 95 3.55 6.49 -6.48
CA MET A 95 4.97 6.25 -6.17
C MET A 95 5.88 6.60 -7.34
N LYS A 96 5.52 6.20 -8.58
CA LYS A 96 6.23 6.61 -9.79
C LYS A 96 6.26 8.13 -9.96
N ALA A 97 5.14 8.82 -9.70
CA ALA A 97 5.05 10.27 -9.81
C ALA A 97 6.00 10.97 -8.80
N LYS A 98 6.10 10.46 -7.57
CA LYS A 98 7.03 10.99 -6.55
C LYS A 98 8.51 10.86 -6.92
N GLU A 99 8.86 9.84 -7.71
CA GLU A 99 10.23 9.60 -8.19
C GLU A 99 10.50 10.22 -9.57
N SER A 100 9.48 10.82 -10.20
CA SER A 100 9.57 11.44 -11.52
C SER A 100 9.83 12.96 -11.46
N SER A 101 10.14 13.56 -12.61
CA SER A 101 10.18 15.03 -12.71
C SER A 101 8.80 15.63 -12.45
N LYS A 102 8.76 16.85 -11.89
CA LYS A 102 7.51 17.56 -11.57
C LYS A 102 6.54 17.58 -12.76
N PHE A 103 7.03 17.85 -13.97
CA PHE A 103 6.18 17.90 -15.17
C PHE A 103 5.52 16.56 -15.50
N LYS A 104 6.25 15.44 -15.39
CA LYS A 104 5.67 14.10 -15.59
C LYS A 104 4.66 13.77 -14.49
N ALA A 105 5.00 14.10 -13.24
CA ALA A 105 4.10 13.90 -12.11
C ALA A 105 2.78 14.63 -12.29
N LEU A 106 2.79 15.87 -12.80
CA LEU A 106 1.58 16.65 -13.07
C LEU A 106 0.60 15.93 -14.01
N GLY A 107 1.12 15.33 -15.09
CA GLY A 107 0.29 14.59 -16.05
C GLY A 107 -0.31 13.29 -15.51
N MET A 108 0.07 12.84 -14.31
CA MET A 108 -0.41 11.60 -13.70
C MET A 108 -1.45 11.85 -12.59
N ILE A 109 -1.60 13.09 -12.10
CA ILE A 109 -2.39 13.41 -10.90
C ILE A 109 -3.85 12.99 -11.06
N ASP A 110 -4.47 13.34 -12.17
CA ASP A 110 -5.90 13.08 -12.38
C ASP A 110 -6.20 11.57 -12.35
N GLU A 111 -5.37 10.76 -13.00
CA GLU A 111 -5.55 9.30 -13.04
C GLU A 111 -5.27 8.65 -11.68
N ILE A 112 -4.31 9.17 -10.91
CA ILE A 112 -4.04 8.74 -9.53
C ILE A 112 -5.26 9.04 -8.64
N GLU A 113 -5.75 10.28 -8.70
CA GLU A 113 -6.89 10.74 -7.89
C GLU A 113 -8.17 9.96 -8.23
N GLU A 114 -8.44 9.76 -9.53
CA GLU A 114 -9.59 8.99 -10.00
C GLU A 114 -9.52 7.53 -9.55
N SER A 115 -8.34 6.90 -9.60
CA SER A 115 -8.15 5.53 -9.16
C SER A 115 -8.47 5.38 -7.68
N PHE A 116 -7.96 6.28 -6.82
CA PHE A 116 -8.29 6.23 -5.39
C PHE A 116 -9.75 6.56 -5.10
N LYS A 117 -10.35 7.56 -5.78
CA LYS A 117 -11.78 7.85 -5.62
C LYS A 117 -12.65 6.67 -6.03
N THR A 118 -12.28 5.97 -7.09
CA THR A 118 -12.99 4.78 -7.57
C THR A 118 -12.87 3.65 -6.56
N ALA A 119 -11.67 3.38 -6.04
CA ALA A 119 -11.49 2.42 -4.94
C ALA A 119 -12.35 2.77 -3.71
N ALA A 120 -12.39 4.05 -3.32
CA ALA A 120 -13.17 4.50 -2.16
C ALA A 120 -14.69 4.36 -2.38
N LYS A 121 -15.15 4.53 -3.62
CA LYS A 121 -16.56 4.35 -4.02
C LYS A 121 -16.95 2.87 -4.04
N LEU A 122 -16.08 2.01 -4.58
CA LEU A 122 -16.32 0.58 -4.70
C LEU A 122 -16.30 -0.12 -3.33
N ASP A 123 -15.42 0.31 -2.43
CA ASP A 123 -15.37 -0.18 -1.05
C ASP A 123 -15.36 1.00 -0.07
N PRO A 124 -16.53 1.32 0.54
CA PRO A 124 -16.64 2.35 1.57
C PRO A 124 -15.81 2.12 2.84
N LYS A 125 -15.35 0.89 3.09
CA LYS A 125 -14.56 0.51 4.28
C LYS A 125 -13.07 0.37 3.99
N HIS A 126 -12.62 0.61 2.76
CA HIS A 126 -11.21 0.51 2.39
C HIS A 126 -10.36 1.60 3.06
N THR A 127 -9.70 1.25 4.17
CA THR A 127 -8.88 2.18 4.98
C THR A 127 -7.70 2.74 4.20
N ASP A 128 -6.93 1.89 3.51
CA ASP A 128 -5.71 2.33 2.83
C ASP A 128 -5.98 3.36 1.73
N THR A 129 -7.13 3.26 1.06
CA THR A 129 -7.55 4.24 0.05
C THR A 129 -7.82 5.61 0.68
N ARG A 130 -8.41 5.67 1.88
CA ARG A 130 -8.62 6.96 2.57
C ARG A 130 -7.29 7.56 3.02
N TRP A 131 -6.36 6.73 3.49
CA TRP A 131 -5.00 7.16 3.76
C TRP A 131 -4.32 7.74 2.51
N ALA A 132 -4.44 7.06 1.37
CA ALA A 132 -3.87 7.52 0.10
C ALA A 132 -4.48 8.86 -0.35
N LEU A 133 -5.81 9.02 -0.27
CA LEU A 133 -6.49 10.28 -0.60
C LEU A 133 -6.09 11.41 0.36
N LEU A 134 -6.00 11.12 1.66
CA LEU A 134 -5.54 12.08 2.66
C LEU A 134 -4.15 12.61 2.32
N ILE A 135 -3.20 11.70 2.06
CA ILE A 135 -1.81 12.03 1.74
C ILE A 135 -1.74 12.78 0.40
N LEU A 136 -2.47 12.33 -0.62
CA LEU A 136 -2.55 12.99 -1.92
C LEU A 136 -2.96 14.46 -1.76
N TYR A 137 -4.05 14.74 -1.04
CA TYR A 137 -4.51 16.12 -0.85
C TYR A 137 -3.62 16.95 0.08
N LEU A 138 -2.78 16.34 0.93
CA LEU A 138 -1.75 17.06 1.67
C LEU A 138 -0.58 17.44 0.76
N GLU A 139 -0.14 16.53 -0.10
CA GLU A 139 1.08 16.71 -0.91
C GLU A 139 0.85 17.53 -2.19
N LEU A 140 -0.38 17.58 -2.71
CA LEU A 140 -0.70 18.35 -3.91
C LEU A 140 -0.61 19.88 -3.67
N PRO A 141 -0.12 20.66 -4.66
CA PRO A 141 -0.31 22.11 -4.65
C PRO A 141 -1.78 22.50 -4.61
N GLY A 142 -2.12 23.62 -3.96
CA GLY A 142 -3.50 24.09 -3.85
C GLY A 142 -4.20 24.31 -5.19
N ILE A 143 -3.46 24.81 -6.20
CA ILE A 143 -3.97 24.99 -7.57
C ILE A 143 -4.34 23.67 -8.26
N LEU A 144 -3.80 22.54 -7.81
CA LEU A 144 -4.07 21.19 -8.31
C LEU A 144 -4.98 20.42 -7.36
N GLY A 145 -5.71 21.13 -6.49
CA GLY A 145 -6.71 20.55 -5.62
C GLY A 145 -6.22 20.07 -4.26
N GLY A 146 -4.94 20.27 -3.92
CA GLY A 146 -4.42 20.06 -2.57
C GLY A 146 -5.13 20.93 -1.53
N SER A 147 -5.47 20.36 -0.37
CA SER A 147 -6.29 21.03 0.63
C SER A 147 -6.30 20.30 1.96
N GLU A 148 -5.95 21.01 3.04
CA GLU A 148 -6.13 20.51 4.42
C GLU A 148 -7.57 20.06 4.68
N LYS A 149 -8.57 20.81 4.19
CA LYS A 149 -9.98 20.47 4.37
C LYS A 149 -10.34 19.13 3.74
N LYS A 150 -9.81 18.84 2.54
CA LYS A 150 -10.02 17.53 1.89
C LYS A 150 -9.30 16.43 2.66
N SER A 151 -8.06 16.66 3.09
CA SER A 151 -7.34 15.69 3.92
C SER A 151 -8.08 15.38 5.22
N GLN A 152 -8.64 16.41 5.89
CA GLN A 152 -9.44 16.21 7.10
C GLN A 152 -10.73 15.43 6.85
N LYS A 153 -11.41 15.68 5.72
CA LYS A 153 -12.56 14.85 5.32
C LYS A 153 -12.21 13.36 5.32
N TYR A 154 -11.08 12.97 4.72
CA TYR A 154 -10.66 11.57 4.68
C TYR A 154 -10.16 11.04 6.02
N ALA A 155 -9.60 11.91 6.89
CA ALA A 155 -9.30 11.55 8.27
C ALA A 155 -10.58 11.28 9.10
N ASP A 156 -11.66 12.01 8.84
CA ASP A 156 -12.97 11.80 9.47
C ASP A 156 -13.66 10.53 8.94
N GLU A 157 -13.56 10.26 7.64
CA GLU A 157 -13.97 8.95 7.08
C GLU A 157 -13.19 7.80 7.73
N LEU A 158 -11.86 7.93 7.84
CA LEU A 158 -11.03 6.96 8.55
C LEU A 158 -11.47 6.78 9.99
N MET A 159 -11.77 7.86 10.72
CA MET A 159 -12.28 7.78 12.10
C MET A 159 -13.57 6.95 12.20
N THR A 160 -14.42 7.02 11.18
CA THR A 160 -15.67 6.25 11.12
C THR A 160 -15.42 4.78 10.82
N ILE A 161 -14.43 4.47 9.98
CA ILE A 161 -14.08 3.09 9.58
C ILE A 161 -13.24 2.39 10.65
N SER A 162 -12.22 3.08 11.17
CA SER A 162 -11.22 2.62 12.12
C SER A 162 -10.79 3.80 12.99
N THR A 163 -11.24 3.81 14.25
CA THR A 163 -10.90 4.85 15.23
C THR A 163 -9.39 5.08 15.33
N ILE A 164 -8.60 4.01 15.27
CA ILE A 164 -7.13 4.08 15.34
C ILE A 164 -6.59 4.81 14.12
N ASP A 165 -6.99 4.41 12.91
CA ASP A 165 -6.53 5.06 11.68
C ASP A 165 -6.96 6.52 11.63
N GLY A 166 -8.19 6.85 12.02
CA GLY A 166 -8.65 8.23 12.09
C GLY A 166 -7.84 9.09 13.04
N ILE A 167 -7.52 8.57 14.24
CA ILE A 167 -6.66 9.28 15.21
C ILE A 167 -5.27 9.52 14.62
N MET A 168 -4.66 8.48 14.04
CA MET A 168 -3.34 8.59 13.43
C MET A 168 -3.34 9.53 12.23
N ALA A 169 -4.42 9.55 11.44
CA ALA A 169 -4.61 10.41 10.28
C ALA A 169 -4.67 11.89 10.68
N LYS A 170 -5.45 12.20 11.73
CA LYS A 170 -5.50 13.55 12.30
C LYS A 170 -4.12 13.97 12.82
N GLY A 171 -3.43 13.10 13.56
CA GLY A 171 -2.05 13.35 14.00
C GLY A 171 -1.10 13.62 12.84
N HIS A 172 -1.23 12.89 11.73
CA HIS A 172 -0.40 13.09 10.53
C HIS A 172 -0.66 14.42 9.82
N ILE A 173 -1.91 14.87 9.75
CA ILE A 173 -2.26 16.19 9.20
C ILE A 173 -1.62 17.29 10.04
N GLU A 174 -1.77 17.22 11.38
CA GLU A 174 -1.14 18.18 12.29
C GLU A 174 0.39 18.18 12.17
N GLU A 175 1.00 17.01 12.04
CA GLU A 175 2.44 16.87 11.83
C GLU A 175 2.90 17.49 10.51
N TYR A 176 2.16 17.28 9.42
CA TYR A 176 2.45 17.86 8.11
C TYR A 176 2.52 19.40 8.17
N PHE A 177 1.56 20.02 8.86
CA PHE A 177 1.53 21.48 9.08
C PHE A 177 2.43 21.96 10.23
N LYS A 178 3.30 21.09 10.76
CA LYS A 178 4.23 21.37 11.87
C LYS A 178 3.55 21.80 13.17
N ARG A 179 2.27 21.48 13.34
CA ARG A 179 1.49 21.70 14.58
C ARG A 179 1.78 20.58 15.57
N TYR A 180 3.07 20.43 15.93
CA TYR A 180 3.59 19.23 16.59
C TYR A 180 2.97 18.95 17.95
N THR A 181 2.63 19.98 18.73
CA THR A 181 1.94 19.79 20.02
C THR A 181 0.56 19.15 19.85
N THR A 182 -0.16 19.48 18.78
CA THR A 182 -1.45 18.85 18.47
C THR A 182 -1.25 17.44 17.92
N ALA A 183 -0.28 17.25 17.03
CA ALA A 183 0.09 15.93 16.52
C ALA A 183 0.46 14.95 17.65
N GLU A 184 1.23 15.41 18.63
CA GLU A 184 1.64 14.64 19.81
C GLU A 184 0.42 14.10 20.57
N LYS A 185 -0.60 14.95 20.81
CA LYS A 185 -1.83 14.52 21.49
C LYS A 185 -2.53 13.38 20.75
N PHE A 186 -2.63 13.46 19.43
CA PHE A 186 -3.23 12.39 18.62
C PHE A 186 -2.40 11.11 18.65
N TYR A 187 -1.07 11.22 18.47
CA TYR A 187 -0.21 10.04 18.48
C TYR A 187 -0.13 9.36 19.85
N ILE A 188 -0.10 10.11 20.95
CA ILE A 188 -0.22 9.53 22.30
C ILE A 188 -1.56 8.80 22.46
N LYS A 189 -2.67 9.41 22.04
CA LYS A 189 -3.98 8.75 22.08
C LYS A 189 -3.98 7.46 21.28
N GLY A 190 -3.38 7.46 20.09
CA GLY A 190 -3.25 6.28 19.25
C GLY A 190 -2.38 5.19 19.89
N VAL A 191 -1.23 5.55 20.46
CA VAL A 191 -0.35 4.64 21.20
C VAL A 191 -1.07 3.99 22.38
N ASN A 192 -1.81 4.76 23.18
CA ASN A 192 -2.52 4.25 24.34
C ASN A 192 -3.68 3.30 23.97
N LEU A 193 -4.22 3.41 22.76
CA LEU A 193 -5.31 2.53 22.29
C LEU A 193 -4.80 1.21 21.72
N THR A 194 -3.61 1.19 21.12
CA THR A 194 -3.14 0.02 20.37
C THR A 194 -1.92 -0.66 20.97
N HIS A 195 -1.07 0.11 21.65
CA HIS A 195 0.30 -0.25 22.00
C HIS A 195 1.11 -0.86 20.84
N SER A 196 0.76 -0.55 19.59
CA SER A 196 1.38 -1.18 18.43
C SER A 196 2.72 -0.53 18.06
N LYS A 197 3.65 -1.33 17.55
CA LYS A 197 4.96 -0.87 17.08
C LYS A 197 4.86 0.31 16.12
N THR A 198 3.90 0.28 15.20
CA THR A 198 3.68 1.35 14.22
C THR A 198 3.21 2.65 14.88
N ALA A 199 2.34 2.57 15.88
CA ALA A 199 1.88 3.73 16.63
C ALA A 199 3.03 4.40 17.38
N TYR A 200 3.83 3.60 18.09
CA TYR A 200 5.04 4.09 18.77
C TYR A 200 6.03 4.71 17.79
N GLN A 201 6.25 4.08 16.63
CA GLN A 201 7.19 4.61 15.63
C GLN A 201 6.80 6.00 15.13
N ARG A 202 5.50 6.26 14.92
CA ARG A 202 5.03 7.60 14.52
C ARG A 202 5.30 8.64 15.61
N LEU A 203 5.03 8.30 16.88
CA LEU A 203 5.29 9.19 18.00
C LEU A 203 6.80 9.46 18.19
N ILE A 204 7.64 8.42 18.05
CA ILE A 204 9.09 8.54 18.09
C ILE A 204 9.60 9.47 16.97
N ASN A 205 9.12 9.28 15.74
CA ASN A 205 9.49 10.12 14.60
C ASN A 205 9.11 11.59 14.84
N LEU A 206 7.94 11.84 15.43
CA LEU A 206 7.53 13.19 15.82
C LEU A 206 8.50 13.78 16.85
N TYR A 207 8.86 13.05 17.90
CA TYR A 207 9.81 13.53 18.92
C TYR A 207 11.21 13.76 18.36
N GLN A 208 11.65 12.98 17.37
CA GLN A 208 12.88 13.25 16.64
C GLN A 208 12.80 14.58 15.88
N LYS A 209 11.70 14.85 15.17
CA LYS A 209 11.46 16.14 14.48
C LYS A 209 11.43 17.33 15.45
N MET A 210 10.88 17.12 16.64
CA MET A 210 10.85 18.12 17.73
C MET A 210 12.19 18.26 18.47
N LYS A 211 13.20 17.43 18.16
CA LYS A 211 14.51 17.38 18.84
C LYS A 211 14.41 17.13 20.35
N LEU A 212 13.56 16.18 20.76
CA LEU A 212 13.34 15.80 22.16
C LEU A 212 13.93 14.41 22.48
N PRO A 213 15.27 14.29 22.64
CA PRO A 213 15.94 12.99 22.76
C PRO A 213 15.53 12.18 23.99
N GLN A 214 15.15 12.84 25.09
CA GLN A 214 14.65 12.17 26.29
C GLN A 214 13.30 11.48 26.04
N LYS A 215 12.38 12.17 25.34
CA LYS A 215 11.09 11.58 24.97
C LYS A 215 11.26 10.43 23.97
N VAL A 216 12.16 10.56 23.01
CA VAL A 216 12.51 9.46 22.08
C VAL A 216 12.92 8.21 22.85
N LYS A 217 13.89 8.31 23.76
CA LYS A 217 14.37 7.18 24.57
C LYS A 217 13.25 6.58 25.43
N ALA A 218 12.46 7.42 26.11
CA ALA A 218 11.36 6.95 26.94
C ALA A 218 10.31 6.17 26.13
N THR A 219 9.91 6.69 24.97
CA THR A 219 8.93 6.05 24.09
C THR A 219 9.47 4.77 23.45
N GLN A 220 10.77 4.69 23.13
CA GLN A 220 11.40 3.45 22.67
C GLN A 220 11.34 2.35 23.73
N LEU A 221 11.76 2.67 24.96
CA LEU A 221 11.71 1.74 26.10
C LEU A 221 10.27 1.29 26.39
N GLU A 222 9.29 2.17 26.23
CA GLU A 222 7.89 1.81 26.38
C GLU A 222 7.43 0.87 25.25
N SER A 223 7.76 1.18 24.01
CA SER A 223 7.42 0.33 22.84
C SER A 223 7.94 -1.10 23.01
N GLU A 224 9.16 -1.28 23.52
CA GLU A 224 9.81 -2.58 23.75
C GLU A 224 9.06 -3.45 24.77
N LYS A 225 8.34 -2.85 25.72
CA LYS A 225 7.52 -3.60 26.68
C LYS A 225 6.36 -4.34 26.01
N TYR A 226 5.84 -3.78 24.91
CA TYR A 226 4.66 -4.29 24.21
C TYR A 226 4.99 -5.00 22.88
N ASN A 227 6.13 -4.70 22.24
CA ASN A 227 6.41 -5.10 20.85
C ASN A 227 7.80 -5.75 20.69
N LYS A 228 8.05 -6.85 21.39
CA LYS A 228 9.29 -7.64 21.27
C LYS A 228 9.48 -8.25 19.87
#